data_AF-A0A665XG41-F1
#
_entry.id   AF-A0A665XG41-F1
#
_cell.length_a   1.000
_cell.length_b   1.000
_cell.length_c   1.000
_cell.angle_alpha   90.00
_cell.angle_beta   90.00
_cell.angle_gamma   90.00
#
_symmetry.space_group_name_H-M   'P 1'
#
loop_
_entity.id
_entity.type
_entity.pdbx_description
1 polymer ?
#
loop_
_entity_poly.entity_id
_entity_poly.type
_entity_poly.pdbx_seq_one_letter_code
_entity_poly.pdbx_strand_id
1 'polypeptide(L)'
;MARLSEHGIRLSSMSPSFLNSNSTSHTWPFSAVAELIDNASDPGVSAKQIWIDVVDVAGHHCLTFTDNGSGMTPNKLHKMLR
;
A
#
# COMPACT_ATOMS: atom_id res chain seq x y z
N MET A 1 12.83 -18.13 10.72
CA MET A 1 12.95 -19.40 9.97
C MET A 1 12.62 -19.12 8.50
N ALA A 2 13.41 -19.66 7.56
CA ALA A 2 13.13 -19.47 6.14
C ALA A 2 11.84 -20.21 5.75
N ARG A 3 10.93 -19.55 5.03
CA ARG A 3 9.74 -20.23 4.50
C ARG A 3 10.17 -21.14 3.35
N LEU A 4 9.61 -22.34 3.33
CA LEU A 4 9.82 -23.33 2.27
C LEU A 4 8.59 -23.37 1.36
N SER A 5 8.80 -23.64 0.08
CA SER A 5 7.72 -23.98 -0.86
C SER A 5 7.16 -25.38 -0.54
N GLU A 6 6.04 -25.74 -1.17
CA GLU A 6 5.47 -27.10 -1.06
C GLU A 6 6.46 -28.21 -1.42
N HIS A 7 7.48 -27.89 -2.23
CA HIS A 7 8.53 -28.82 -2.67
C HIS A 7 9.80 -28.74 -1.81
N GLY A 8 9.76 -28.04 -0.67
CA GLY A 8 10.90 -27.89 0.24
C GLY A 8 11.96 -26.89 -0.22
N ILE A 9 11.71 -26.14 -1.30
CA ILE A 9 12.65 -25.14 -1.84
C ILE A 9 12.51 -23.86 -1.03
N ARG A 10 13.63 -23.26 -0.62
CA ARG A 10 13.64 -22.00 0.13
C ARG A 10 13.00 -20.87 -0.69
N LEU A 11 12.01 -20.20 -0.12
CA LEU A 11 11.42 -19.00 -0.72
C LEU A 11 12.34 -17.79 -0.52
N SER A 12 12.34 -16.89 -1.49
CA SER A 12 12.92 -15.56 -1.30
C SER A 12 12.18 -14.85 -0.16
N SER A 13 12.94 -14.21 0.73
CA SER A 13 12.41 -13.53 1.90
C SER A 13 12.76 -12.06 1.85
N MET A 14 11.80 -11.20 2.17
CA MET A 14 12.04 -9.77 2.31
C MET A 14 12.41 -9.43 3.75
N SER A 15 13.52 -8.71 3.93
CA SER A 15 13.87 -8.07 5.19
C SER A 15 12.90 -6.90 5.46
N PRO A 16 12.53 -6.61 6.72
CA PRO A 16 11.77 -5.39 7.05
C PRO A 16 12.44 -4.11 6.54
N SER A 17 13.78 -4.08 6.47
CA SER A 17 14.53 -2.93 5.94
C SER A 17 14.23 -2.64 4.46
N PHE A 18 13.74 -3.63 3.72
CA PHE A 18 13.36 -3.46 2.32
C PHE A 18 12.24 -2.44 2.15
N LEU A 19 11.35 -2.26 3.14
CA LEU A 19 10.30 -1.23 3.07
C LEU A 19 10.90 0.17 2.93
N ASN A 20 11.95 0.47 3.70
CA ASN A 20 12.66 1.75 3.61
C ASN A 20 13.48 1.86 2.31
N SER A 21 14.15 0.79 1.89
CA SER A 21 14.86 0.81 0.60
C SER A 21 13.91 1.02 -0.57
N ASN A 22 12.74 0.38 -0.55
CA ASN A 22 11.73 0.51 -1.59
C ASN A 22 11.15 1.93 -1.64
N SER A 23 10.95 2.60 -0.50
CA SER A 23 10.45 3.98 -0.48
C SER A 23 11.42 5.00 -1.09
N THR A 24 12.71 4.66 -1.28
CA THR A 24 13.68 5.57 -1.91
C THR A 24 13.51 5.70 -3.43
N SER A 25 12.58 4.95 -4.04
CA SER A 25 12.17 5.16 -5.44
C SER A 25 11.57 6.55 -5.68
N HIS A 26 10.97 7.13 -4.64
CA HIS A 26 10.36 8.46 -4.67
C HIS A 26 11.35 9.53 -4.21
N THR A 27 11.79 10.36 -5.14
CA THR A 27 12.64 11.53 -4.83
C THR A 27 11.83 12.75 -4.40
N TRP A 28 10.52 12.73 -4.59
CA TRP A 28 9.60 13.81 -4.24
C TRP A 28 8.37 13.27 -3.49
N PRO A 29 7.96 13.83 -2.34
CA PRO A 29 6.84 13.26 -1.58
C PRO A 29 5.53 13.15 -2.36
N PHE A 30 5.27 14.09 -3.28
CA PHE A 30 4.03 14.05 -4.06
C PHE A 30 4.02 12.95 -5.13
N SER A 31 5.16 12.36 -5.51
CA SER A 31 5.14 11.15 -6.35
C SER A 31 4.62 9.95 -5.58
N ALA A 32 4.93 9.84 -4.27
CA ALA A 32 4.34 8.81 -3.42
C ALA A 32 2.84 9.05 -3.15
N VAL A 33 2.42 10.32 -3.01
CA VAL A 33 0.99 10.68 -2.92
C VAL A 33 0.25 10.32 -4.21
N ALA A 34 0.87 10.54 -5.37
CA ALA A 34 0.27 10.21 -6.67
C ALA A 34 -0.01 8.71 -6.80
N GLU A 35 0.88 7.82 -6.34
CA GLU A 35 0.64 6.37 -6.37
C GLU A 35 -0.65 5.97 -5.62
N LEU A 36 -0.99 6.65 -4.53
CA LEU A 36 -2.23 6.38 -3.79
C LEU A 36 -3.48 6.87 -4.54
N ILE A 37 -3.36 7.98 -5.26
CA ILE A 37 -4.43 8.51 -6.12
C ILE A 37 -4.65 7.59 -7.34
N ASP A 38 -3.57 7.12 -7.96
CA ASP A 38 -3.62 6.23 -9.11
C ASP A 38 -4.35 4.92 -8.77
N ASN A 39 -4.06 4.32 -7.61
CA ASN A 39 -4.76 3.13 -7.12
C ASN A 39 -6.28 3.33 -6.96
N ALA A 40 -6.72 4.53 -6.56
CA ALA A 40 -8.15 4.83 -6.43
C ALA A 40 -8.81 5.02 -7.81
N SER A 41 -8.09 5.60 -8.77
CA SER A 41 -8.55 5.85 -10.13
C SER A 41 -8.52 4.59 -11.02
N ASP A 42 -7.77 3.57 -10.64
CA ASP A 42 -7.60 2.35 -11.44
C ASP A 42 -8.95 1.71 -11.80
N PRO A 43 -9.14 1.14 -13.01
CA PRO A 43 -10.40 0.54 -13.44
C PRO A 43 -10.94 -0.55 -12.49
N GLY A 44 -10.04 -1.22 -11.76
CA GLY A 44 -10.41 -2.25 -10.77
C GLY A 44 -10.98 -1.71 -9.46
N VAL A 45 -10.86 -0.41 -9.20
CA VAL A 45 -11.40 0.32 -8.04
C VAL A 45 -12.47 1.31 -8.51
N SER A 46 -12.15 2.11 -9.53
CA SER A 46 -13.04 3.08 -10.19
C SER A 46 -13.71 4.06 -9.22
N ALA A 47 -12.94 4.60 -8.27
CA ALA A 47 -13.45 5.61 -7.36
C ALA A 47 -13.87 6.87 -8.13
N LYS A 48 -15.01 7.45 -7.75
CA LYS A 48 -15.47 8.74 -8.32
C LYS A 48 -14.84 9.92 -7.60
N GLN A 49 -14.53 9.74 -6.32
CA GLN A 49 -13.97 10.76 -5.45
C GLN A 49 -12.94 10.11 -4.53
N ILE A 50 -11.89 10.87 -4.25
CA ILE A 50 -10.91 10.61 -3.21
C ILE A 50 -10.77 11.86 -2.34
N TRP A 51 -10.72 11.69 -1.03
CA TRP A 51 -10.49 12.74 -0.05
C TRP A 51 -9.10 12.54 0.56
N ILE A 52 -8.32 13.63 0.57
CA ILE A 52 -6.97 13.68 1.14
C ILE A 52 -7.00 14.72 2.26
N ASP A 53 -6.80 14.25 3.49
CA ASP A 53 -6.93 15.08 4.69
C ASP A 53 -5.81 14.78 5.70
N VAL A 54 -5.56 15.74 6.58
CA VAL A 54 -4.73 15.54 7.78
C VAL A 54 -5.63 15.54 9.00
N VAL A 55 -5.59 14.46 9.76
CA VAL A 55 -6.40 14.27 10.97
C VAL A 55 -5.53 13.90 12.15
N ASP A 56 -5.97 14.24 13.36
CA ASP A 56 -5.31 13.81 14.59
C ASP A 56 -5.91 12.51 15.11
N VAL A 57 -5.10 11.44 15.14
CA VAL A 57 -5.50 10.13 15.67
C VAL A 57 -4.58 9.78 16.83
N ALA A 58 -5.16 9.68 18.03
CA ALA A 58 -4.43 9.36 19.26
C ALA A 58 -3.19 10.26 19.51
N GLY A 59 -3.29 11.55 19.17
CA GLY A 59 -2.19 12.52 19.32
C GLY A 59 -1.14 12.49 18.21
N HIS A 60 -1.39 11.75 17.12
CA HIS A 60 -0.54 11.73 15.94
C HIS A 60 -1.24 12.37 14.74
N HIS A 61 -0.55 13.28 14.06
CA HIS A 61 -0.99 13.78 12.76
C HIS A 61 -0.89 12.65 11.72
N CYS A 62 -2.02 12.31 11.10
CA CYS A 62 -2.13 11.25 10.10
C CYS A 62 -2.61 11.84 8.77
N LEU A 63 -1.88 11.53 7.70
CA LEU A 63 -2.37 11.75 6.34
C LEU A 63 -3.34 10.63 5.98
N THR A 64 -4.53 11.00 5.55
CA THR A 64 -5.60 10.06 5.20
C THR A 64 -5.92 10.13 3.72
N PHE A 65 -6.17 8.96 3.14
CA PHE A 65 -6.63 8.79 1.77
C PHE A 65 -7.88 7.91 1.85
N THR A 66 -9.02 8.50 1.51
CA THR A 66 -10.30 7.79 1.55
C THR A 66 -10.95 7.92 0.19
N ASP A 67 -11.30 6.80 -0.44
CA ASP A 67 -12.00 6.77 -1.72
C ASP A 67 -13.36 6.08 -1.60
N ASN A 68 -14.24 6.31 -2.57
CA ASN A 68 -15.55 5.67 -2.66
C ASN A 68 -15.63 4.60 -3.76
N GLY A 69 -14.49 3.96 -4.08
CA GLY A 69 -14.39 2.93 -5.08
C GLY A 69 -14.89 1.56 -4.62
N SER A 70 -14.52 0.54 -5.39
CA SER A 70 -15.05 -0.83 -5.25
C SER A 70 -14.53 -1.59 -4.02
N GLY A 71 -13.55 -1.04 -3.30
CA GLY A 71 -12.93 -1.68 -2.14
C GLY A 71 -12.20 -2.99 -2.46
N MET A 72 -11.95 -3.79 -1.41
CA MET A 72 -11.18 -5.04 -1.51
C MET A 72 -11.77 -6.16 -0.66
N THR A 73 -11.68 -7.40 -1.16
CA THR A 73 -11.88 -8.60 -0.34
C THR A 73 -10.64 -8.84 0.54
N PRO A 74 -10.75 -9.65 1.62
CA PRO A 74 -9.59 -9.95 2.48
C PRO A 74 -8.39 -10.54 1.71
N ASN A 75 -8.64 -11.35 0.69
CA ASN A 75 -7.58 -11.91 -0.16
C ASN A 75 -6.92 -10.85 -1.06
N LYS A 76 -7.70 -9.90 -1.60
CA LYS A 76 -7.15 -8.77 -2.37
C LYS A 76 -6.28 -7.87 -1.48
N LEU A 77 -6.75 -7.57 -0.27
CA LEU A 77 -6.00 -6.80 0.71
C LEU A 77 -4.70 -7.49 1.10
N HIS A 78 -4.71 -8.81 1.28
CA HIS A 78 -3.49 -9.57 1.56
C HIS A 78 -2.43 -9.40 0.45
N LYS A 79 -2.87 -9.42 -0.81
CA LYS A 79 -2.00 -9.22 -1.98
C LYS A 79 -1.54 -7.77 -2.15
N MET A 80 -2.30 -6.79 -1.67
CA MET A 80 -1.85 -5.40 -1.66
C MET A 80 -0.67 -5.18 -0.69
N LEU A 81 -0.65 -5.92 0.42
CA LEU A 81 0.36 -5.77 1.49
C LEU A 81 1.57 -6.70 1.36
N ARG A 82 1.64 -7.58 0.36
CA ARG A 82 2.65 -8.64 0.26
C ARG A 82 3.26 -8.82 -1.12
#